data_AF-A0A9P3UKV4-F1
#
_entry.id   AF-A0A9P3UKV4-F1
#
_cell.length_a   1.000
_cell.length_b   1.000
_cell.length_c   1.000
_cell.angle_alpha   90.00
_cell.angle_beta   90.00
_cell.angle_gamma   90.00
#
_symmetry.space_group_name_H-M   'P 1'
#
loop_
_entity.id
_entity.type
_entity.pdbx_description
1 polymer ?
#
loop_
_entity_poly.entity_id
_entity_poly.type
_entity_poly.pdbx_seq_one_letter_code
_entity_poly.pdbx_strand_id
1 'polypeptide(L)'
;MFRTGLRQLSRQRFYSTVSPFQVEALNKWKSTPRELVLSDSFHFEKLSDLYITLPTRDGTRQCYQAPREASPLGYGHHLAFFHSRVPESELREDGTEADFSPPEPFTRRMWAGGKITWDPENPLIIGKKASATWGIGTVEQKGFDDPKKDPMVFVNQRIDITMEGKARPSVSEERTHVYISNTAQIKKVPREVKDIPASSDFCFQYKPSLATLFRFSALMFNAHSIHLDLGFTQEKEGYPERLVHGPLTALMLLETAVFHNPGLQLKSFEYRARNPIIVNRASTIHGVWNDNTSIRLCCLRGPGEETEGAKKTTSTSQTAATPADGEKKKRRKLRKETYSSYIYKVLKQVHPDTGISNKAMAISTPSSTISSSASRLKHPNSLPSRRNKPFHGGKSRQIVLPSFPLAESEATF
;
A
#
# COMPACT_ATOMS: atom_id res chain seq x y z
N MET A 1 -43.73 20.62 -43.75
CA MET A 1 -42.42 19.98 -44.02
C MET A 1 -41.38 21.05 -43.72
N PHE A 2 -40.44 20.97 -42.77
CA PHE A 2 -39.54 19.90 -42.37
C PHE A 2 -39.23 20.02 -40.86
N ARG A 3 -39.33 18.93 -40.10
CA ARG A 3 -38.71 18.80 -38.77
C ARG A 3 -37.28 18.30 -38.97
N THR A 4 -36.28 19.13 -38.73
CA THR A 4 -34.88 18.73 -38.67
C THR A 4 -34.64 17.93 -37.39
N GLY A 5 -34.73 16.61 -37.49
CA GLY A 5 -34.31 15.68 -36.45
C GLY A 5 -32.79 15.63 -36.38
N LEU A 6 -32.19 16.25 -35.36
CA LEU A 6 -30.83 15.96 -34.95
C LEU A 6 -30.77 14.50 -34.47
N ARG A 7 -30.35 13.60 -35.35
CA ARG A 7 -29.99 12.23 -35.00
C ARG A 7 -28.84 12.30 -33.99
N GLN A 8 -29.14 11.89 -32.76
CA GLN A 8 -28.15 11.60 -31.74
C GLN A 8 -27.21 10.54 -32.32
N LEU A 9 -26.00 10.93 -32.72
CA LEU A 9 -24.95 10.00 -33.12
C LEU A 9 -24.69 9.09 -31.91
N SER A 10 -25.15 7.84 -32.00
CA SER A 10 -24.77 6.82 -31.03
C SER A 10 -23.25 6.73 -31.05
N ARG A 11 -22.61 7.01 -29.90
CA ARG A 11 -21.18 6.72 -29.75
C ARG A 11 -20.99 5.22 -29.95
N GLN A 12 -20.54 4.82 -31.13
CA GLN A 12 -20.09 3.46 -31.40
C GLN A 12 -18.99 3.14 -30.39
N ARG A 13 -19.21 2.12 -29.56
CA ARG A 13 -18.22 1.65 -28.59
C ARG A 13 -17.17 0.85 -29.37
N PHE A 14 -15.95 1.36 -29.42
CA PHE A 14 -14.81 0.63 -29.94
C PHE A 14 -14.22 -0.20 -28.79
N TYR A 15 -14.25 -1.52 -28.95
CA TYR A 15 -13.63 -2.48 -28.03
C TYR A 15 -12.25 -2.86 -28.56
N SER A 16 -11.29 -3.10 -27.66
CA SER A 16 -9.93 -3.48 -28.08
C SER A 16 -9.91 -4.92 -28.61
N THR A 17 -9.46 -5.12 -29.84
CA THR A 17 -9.22 -6.47 -30.40
C THR A 17 -7.77 -6.89 -30.13
N VAL A 18 -7.56 -8.16 -29.74
CA VAL A 18 -6.21 -8.74 -29.53
C VAL A 18 -5.69 -9.25 -30.88
N SER A 19 -4.47 -8.87 -31.26
CA SER A 19 -3.87 -9.37 -32.50
C SER A 19 -3.46 -10.84 -32.37
N PRO A 20 -3.34 -11.60 -33.49
CA PRO A 20 -2.86 -12.98 -33.45
C PRO A 20 -1.48 -13.13 -32.77
N PHE A 21 -0.58 -12.17 -33.00
CA PHE A 21 0.74 -12.14 -32.34
C PHE A 21 0.64 -12.01 -30.81
N GLN A 22 -0.28 -11.18 -30.33
CA GLN A 22 -0.52 -11.02 -28.89
C GLN A 22 -1.13 -12.28 -28.26
N VAL A 23 -2.02 -12.98 -28.99
CA VAL A 23 -2.56 -14.28 -28.55
C VAL A 23 -1.45 -15.33 -28.47
N GLU A 24 -0.56 -15.39 -29.47
CA GLU A 24 0.59 -16.30 -29.47
C GLU A 24 1.53 -16.01 -28.29
N ALA A 25 1.87 -14.73 -28.07
CA ALA A 25 2.69 -14.32 -26.93
C ALA A 25 2.06 -14.71 -25.59
N LEU A 26 0.75 -14.52 -25.43
CA LEU A 26 0.02 -14.94 -24.23
C LEU A 26 0.03 -16.46 -24.06
N ASN A 27 -0.17 -17.22 -25.14
CA ASN A 27 -0.12 -18.68 -25.09
C ASN A 27 1.27 -19.21 -24.71
N LYS A 28 2.33 -18.63 -25.29
CA LYS A 28 3.72 -18.92 -24.91
C LYS A 28 3.99 -18.57 -23.45
N TRP A 29 3.50 -17.42 -22.99
CA TRP A 29 3.63 -17.01 -21.59
C TRP A 29 2.93 -17.98 -20.64
N LYS A 30 1.72 -18.44 -20.98
CA LYS A 30 0.95 -19.43 -20.21
C LYS A 30 1.64 -20.80 -20.12
N SER A 31 2.31 -21.22 -21.19
CA SER A 31 3.02 -22.50 -21.22
C SER A 31 4.41 -22.44 -20.58
N THR A 32 4.87 -21.27 -20.16
CA THR A 32 6.18 -21.09 -19.52
C THR A 32 6.00 -21.22 -18.01
N PRO A 33 6.58 -22.25 -17.35
CA PRO A 33 6.55 -22.35 -15.91
C PRO A 33 7.18 -21.12 -15.25
N ARG A 34 6.53 -20.61 -14.21
CA ARG A 34 7.00 -19.47 -13.43
C ARG A 34 6.86 -19.83 -11.97
N GLU A 35 7.98 -19.77 -11.27
CA GLU A 35 8.05 -20.03 -9.84
C GLU A 35 8.95 -18.98 -9.19
N LEU A 36 8.56 -18.50 -8.03
CA LEU A 36 9.35 -17.61 -7.19
C LEU A 36 9.31 -18.14 -5.77
N VAL A 37 10.47 -18.43 -5.19
CA VAL A 37 10.59 -18.88 -3.80
C VAL A 37 11.20 -17.76 -2.98
N LEU A 38 10.50 -17.34 -1.93
CA LEU A 38 10.93 -16.30 -1.01
C LEU A 38 11.06 -16.88 0.39
N SER A 39 12.20 -16.67 1.04
CA SER A 39 12.43 -17.10 2.43
C SER A 39 12.61 -15.88 3.32
N ASP A 40 11.85 -15.83 4.42
CA ASP A 40 11.92 -14.76 5.42
C ASP A 40 11.41 -15.30 6.77
N SER A 41 11.46 -14.47 7.81
CA SER A 41 10.83 -14.76 9.10
C SER A 41 9.60 -13.88 9.31
N PHE A 42 8.67 -14.35 10.14
CA PHE A 42 7.56 -13.52 10.63
C PHE A 42 8.07 -12.57 11.73
N HIS A 43 8.84 -11.56 11.33
CA HIS A 43 9.47 -10.60 12.24
C HIS A 43 8.45 -9.86 13.10
N PHE A 44 8.76 -9.75 14.38
CA PHE A 44 7.92 -9.10 15.39
C PHE A 44 7.69 -7.62 15.06
N GLU A 45 8.72 -6.91 14.60
CA GLU A 45 8.69 -5.48 14.31
C GLU A 45 7.73 -5.19 13.16
N LYS A 46 7.81 -5.99 12.09
CA LYS A 46 6.92 -5.87 10.94
C LYS A 46 5.46 -6.14 11.31
N LEU A 47 5.21 -7.07 12.23
CA LEU A 47 3.87 -7.30 12.77
C LEU A 47 3.40 -6.16 13.66
N SER A 48 4.29 -5.56 14.45
CA SER A 48 3.95 -4.40 15.27
C SER A 48 3.53 -3.21 14.41
N ASP A 49 4.24 -2.98 13.31
CA ASP A 49 3.88 -1.98 12.29
C ASP A 49 2.53 -2.29 11.61
N LEU A 50 2.27 -3.58 11.32
CA LEU A 50 0.97 -4.01 10.81
C LEU A 50 -0.14 -3.73 11.83
N TYR A 51 0.04 -4.11 13.09
CA TYR A 51 -0.99 -3.98 14.12
C TYR A 51 -1.40 -2.53 14.34
N ILE A 52 -0.44 -1.61 14.42
CA ILE A 52 -0.74 -0.18 14.56
C ILE A 52 -1.28 0.47 13.27
N THR A 53 -1.23 -0.24 12.14
CA THR A 53 -1.86 0.17 10.88
C THR A 53 -3.34 -0.24 10.81
N LEU A 54 -3.74 -1.26 11.57
CA LEU A 54 -5.09 -1.85 11.53
C LEU A 54 -5.98 -1.27 12.64
N PRO A 55 -7.11 -0.63 12.32
CA PRO A 55 -8.02 -0.06 13.33
C PRO A 55 -8.62 -1.06 14.31
N THR A 56 -8.54 -2.36 14.03
CA THR A 56 -8.95 -3.44 14.93
C THR A 56 -7.93 -3.69 16.05
N ARG A 57 -6.69 -3.21 15.91
CA ARG A 57 -5.57 -3.54 16.80
C ARG A 57 -4.77 -2.33 17.27
N ASP A 58 -5.00 -1.15 16.70
CA ASP A 58 -4.21 0.07 16.91
C ASP A 58 -4.38 0.75 18.29
N GLY A 59 -5.12 0.14 19.22
CA GLY A 59 -5.39 0.71 20.53
C GLY A 59 -6.64 1.59 20.59
N THR A 60 -7.29 1.91 19.46
CA THR A 60 -8.42 2.86 19.42
C THR A 60 -9.76 2.23 19.78
N ARG A 61 -9.92 0.93 19.51
CA ARG A 61 -11.17 0.18 19.77
C ARG A 61 -11.08 -0.77 20.97
N GLN A 62 -9.88 -1.26 21.25
CA GLN A 62 -9.52 -2.12 22.38
C GLN A 62 -8.10 -1.73 22.81
N CYS A 63 -7.70 -2.07 24.04
CA CYS A 63 -6.33 -1.83 24.49
C CYS A 63 -5.32 -2.45 23.50
N TYR A 64 -4.27 -1.70 23.18
CA TYR A 64 -3.22 -2.18 22.28
C TYR A 64 -2.57 -3.45 22.86
N GLN A 65 -2.50 -4.49 22.03
CA GLN A 65 -1.80 -5.74 22.35
C GLN A 65 -0.70 -5.95 21.32
N ALA A 66 0.55 -5.89 21.76
CA ALA A 66 1.70 -6.19 20.91
C ALA A 66 1.63 -7.64 20.39
N PRO A 67 2.15 -7.94 19.20
CA PRO A 67 2.33 -9.32 18.76
C PRO A 67 3.17 -10.08 19.79
N ARG A 68 2.95 -11.39 19.95
CA ARG A 68 3.71 -12.20 20.92
C ARG A 68 4.59 -13.18 20.16
N GLU A 69 5.89 -13.20 20.45
CA GLU A 69 6.77 -14.20 19.86
C GLU A 69 6.29 -15.62 20.18
N ALA A 70 6.56 -16.53 19.25
CA ALA A 70 6.15 -17.93 19.31
C ALA A 70 4.63 -18.18 19.38
N SER A 71 3.78 -17.16 19.26
CA SER A 71 2.34 -17.37 19.09
C SER A 71 1.99 -17.65 17.62
N PRO A 72 0.82 -18.27 17.35
CA PRO A 72 0.26 -18.34 16.01
C PRO A 72 0.12 -16.94 15.39
N LEU A 73 0.40 -16.84 14.11
CA LEU A 73 0.17 -15.66 13.29
C LEU A 73 -1.34 -15.45 13.08
N GLY A 74 -1.82 -14.21 13.13
CA GLY A 74 -3.23 -13.92 12.86
C GLY A 74 -3.64 -14.20 11.41
N TYR A 75 -4.90 -14.55 11.21
CA TYR A 75 -5.45 -14.87 9.90
C TYR A 75 -5.30 -13.68 8.92
N GLY A 76 -4.63 -13.92 7.79
CA GLY A 76 -4.37 -12.90 6.77
C GLY A 76 -3.16 -12.02 7.03
N HIS A 77 -2.51 -12.10 8.20
CA HIS A 77 -1.32 -11.26 8.49
C HIS A 77 -0.12 -11.63 7.61
N HIS A 78 -0.09 -12.85 7.09
CA HIS A 78 0.92 -13.30 6.12
C HIS A 78 0.88 -12.46 4.84
N LEU A 79 -0.22 -11.77 4.54
CA LEU A 79 -0.30 -10.85 3.42
C LEU A 79 0.73 -9.73 3.52
N ALA A 80 1.20 -9.37 4.72
CA ALA A 80 2.28 -8.40 4.90
C ALA A 80 3.68 -9.00 4.65
N PHE A 81 3.82 -10.27 4.29
CA PHE A 81 5.10 -10.97 4.13
C PHE A 81 5.29 -11.56 2.73
N PHE A 82 6.53 -11.95 2.42
CA PHE A 82 6.90 -12.65 1.19
C PHE A 82 6.54 -11.90 -0.10
N HIS A 83 6.99 -10.66 -0.21
CA HIS A 83 6.84 -9.85 -1.42
C HIS A 83 8.10 -9.92 -2.28
N SER A 84 7.91 -9.94 -3.60
CA SER A 84 9.00 -9.80 -4.56
C SER A 84 9.71 -8.47 -4.33
N ARG A 85 11.05 -8.49 -4.30
CA ARG A 85 11.90 -7.31 -4.06
C ARG A 85 12.68 -6.98 -5.32
N VAL A 86 11.96 -6.74 -6.40
CA VAL A 86 12.56 -6.30 -7.68
C VAL A 86 13.06 -4.86 -7.58
N PRO A 87 14.16 -4.51 -8.26
CA PRO A 87 14.61 -3.13 -8.38
C PRO A 87 13.54 -2.23 -9.02
N GLU A 88 13.52 -0.95 -8.66
CA GLU A 88 12.56 0.03 -9.23
C GLU A 88 12.63 0.10 -10.76
N SER A 89 13.83 -0.08 -11.35
CA SER A 89 14.03 -0.10 -12.80
C SER A 89 13.34 -1.27 -13.53
N GLU A 90 12.91 -2.29 -12.80
CA GLU A 90 12.20 -3.46 -13.34
C GLU A 90 10.68 -3.39 -13.06
N LEU A 91 10.21 -2.36 -12.35
CA LEU A 91 8.79 -2.12 -12.16
C LEU A 91 8.14 -1.66 -13.47
N ARG A 92 6.86 -1.99 -13.61
CA ARG A 92 6.01 -1.54 -14.72
C ARG A 92 5.67 -0.06 -14.56
N GLU A 93 5.10 0.57 -15.60
CA GLU A 93 4.74 2.00 -15.59
C GLU A 93 3.86 2.38 -14.38
N ASP A 94 2.99 1.48 -13.93
CA ASP A 94 2.10 1.69 -12.79
C ASP A 94 2.78 1.41 -11.43
N GLY A 95 4.05 1.02 -11.39
CA GLY A 95 4.80 0.67 -10.17
C GLY A 95 4.57 -0.78 -9.71
N THR A 96 3.94 -1.63 -10.53
CA THR A 96 3.74 -3.04 -10.21
C THR A 96 4.87 -3.93 -10.72
N GLU A 97 5.05 -5.07 -10.07
CA GLU A 97 6.00 -6.11 -10.44
C GLU A 97 5.55 -6.92 -11.68
N ALA A 98 6.52 -7.37 -12.49
CA ALA A 98 6.25 -8.06 -13.76
C ALA A 98 6.23 -9.60 -13.65
N ASP A 99 6.71 -10.19 -12.55
CA ASP A 99 7.00 -11.63 -12.39
C ASP A 99 5.88 -12.57 -12.89
N PHE A 100 4.64 -12.24 -12.53
CA PHE A 100 3.43 -13.00 -12.85
C PHE A 100 2.44 -12.20 -13.71
N SER A 101 2.92 -11.15 -14.37
CA SER A 101 2.11 -10.32 -15.25
C SER A 101 2.10 -10.90 -16.68
N PRO A 102 0.92 -11.01 -17.32
CA PRO A 102 0.84 -11.39 -18.73
C PRO A 102 1.48 -10.32 -19.63
N PRO A 103 1.86 -10.69 -20.87
CA PRO A 103 2.44 -9.75 -21.82
C PRO A 103 1.44 -8.69 -22.29
N GLU A 104 1.94 -7.69 -23.01
CA GLU A 104 1.12 -6.70 -23.71
C GLU A 104 0.03 -7.38 -24.57
N PRO A 105 -1.19 -6.82 -24.63
CA PRO A 105 -1.57 -5.50 -24.14
C PRO A 105 -2.03 -5.48 -22.66
N PHE A 106 -1.92 -6.60 -21.93
CA PHE A 106 -2.56 -6.80 -20.62
C PHE A 106 -1.77 -6.14 -19.47
N THR A 107 -1.68 -4.81 -19.52
CA THR A 107 -0.86 -4.00 -18.64
C THR A 107 -1.56 -3.59 -17.36
N ARG A 108 -2.83 -3.19 -17.45
CA ARG A 108 -3.58 -2.70 -16.30
C ARG A 108 -4.01 -3.83 -15.37
N ARG A 109 -3.48 -3.84 -14.14
CA ARG A 109 -3.71 -4.88 -13.14
C ARG A 109 -4.76 -4.46 -12.10
N MET A 110 -5.70 -5.35 -11.79
CA MET A 110 -6.63 -5.19 -10.67
C MET A 110 -6.67 -6.45 -9.80
N TRP A 111 -6.84 -6.26 -8.49
CA TRP A 111 -7.08 -7.35 -7.54
C TRP A 111 -8.54 -7.81 -7.64
N ALA A 112 -8.78 -9.04 -8.08
CA ALA A 112 -10.13 -9.54 -8.33
C ALA A 112 -10.70 -10.37 -7.18
N GLY A 113 -9.85 -11.02 -6.39
CA GLY A 113 -10.28 -11.87 -5.29
C GLY A 113 -9.23 -12.91 -4.91
N GLY A 114 -9.66 -13.92 -4.18
CA GLY A 114 -8.81 -15.05 -3.85
C GLY A 114 -9.46 -15.99 -2.84
N LYS A 115 -8.70 -17.05 -2.52
CA LYS A 115 -9.03 -18.05 -1.52
C LYS A 115 -7.81 -18.32 -0.67
N ILE A 116 -7.98 -18.37 0.64
CA ILE A 116 -6.92 -18.71 1.59
C ILE A 116 -7.39 -19.91 2.39
N THR A 117 -6.52 -20.89 2.56
CA THR A 117 -6.75 -22.06 3.41
C THR A 117 -5.63 -22.18 4.43
N TRP A 118 -6.00 -22.42 5.68
CA TRP A 118 -5.06 -22.60 6.79
C TRP A 118 -5.08 -24.05 7.25
N ASP A 119 -3.90 -24.58 7.58
CA ASP A 119 -3.77 -25.85 8.28
C ASP A 119 -3.81 -25.62 9.81
N PRO A 120 -4.88 -26.02 10.51
CA PRO A 120 -5.00 -25.81 11.95
C PRO A 120 -3.96 -26.59 12.76
N GLU A 121 -3.39 -27.67 12.20
CA GLU A 121 -2.36 -28.48 12.86
C GLU A 121 -0.94 -27.96 12.61
N ASN A 122 -0.79 -27.02 11.68
CA ASN A 122 0.49 -26.49 11.25
C ASN A 122 0.44 -24.96 11.08
N PRO A 123 0.15 -24.18 12.14
CA PRO A 123 0.03 -22.74 12.04
C PRO A 123 1.36 -22.06 11.68
N LEU A 124 1.28 -20.91 11.04
CA LEU A 124 2.41 -19.98 10.93
C LEU A 124 2.72 -19.42 12.32
N ILE A 125 4.00 -19.35 12.69
CA ILE A 125 4.43 -18.94 14.03
C ILE A 125 5.26 -17.65 13.97
N ILE A 126 4.92 -16.68 14.82
CA ILE A 126 5.62 -15.41 14.93
C ILE A 126 7.08 -15.64 15.40
N GLY A 127 8.02 -14.95 14.76
CA GLY A 127 9.46 -15.05 15.02
C GLY A 127 10.15 -16.26 14.39
N LYS A 128 9.43 -17.09 13.65
CA LYS A 128 10.00 -18.27 12.96
C LYS A 128 10.14 -18.03 11.47
N LYS A 129 11.08 -18.77 10.87
CA LYS A 129 11.34 -18.79 9.43
C LYS A 129 10.29 -19.60 8.69
N ALA A 130 9.96 -19.13 7.49
CA ALA A 130 9.13 -19.85 6.53
C ALA A 130 9.59 -19.51 5.11
N SER A 131 9.15 -20.31 4.16
CA SER A 131 9.31 -20.06 2.72
C SER A 131 7.94 -19.94 2.08
N ALA A 132 7.77 -18.95 1.21
CA ALA A 132 6.63 -18.84 0.31
C ALA A 132 7.03 -19.25 -1.10
N THR A 133 6.37 -20.28 -1.62
CA THR A 133 6.50 -20.72 -3.01
C THR A 133 5.34 -20.15 -3.81
N TRP A 134 5.65 -19.26 -4.75
CA TRP A 134 4.72 -18.65 -5.66
C TRP A 134 4.75 -19.33 -7.01
N GLY A 135 3.60 -19.49 -7.63
CA GLY A 135 3.48 -19.98 -9.00
C GLY A 135 2.19 -19.53 -9.67
N ILE A 136 2.08 -19.82 -10.96
CA ILE A 136 0.82 -19.64 -11.68
C ILE A 136 0.01 -20.93 -11.57
N GLY A 137 -1.20 -20.84 -11.02
CA GLY A 137 -2.17 -21.93 -10.99
C GLY A 137 -2.93 -22.04 -12.30
N THR A 138 -3.88 -21.13 -12.53
CA THR A 138 -4.71 -21.12 -13.74
C THR A 138 -4.74 -19.74 -14.39
N VAL A 139 -4.90 -19.73 -15.72
CA VAL A 139 -5.02 -18.50 -16.52
C VAL A 139 -6.29 -18.58 -17.36
N GLU A 140 -7.28 -17.76 -17.05
CA GLU A 140 -8.55 -17.70 -17.78
C GLU A 140 -8.61 -16.49 -18.71
N GLN A 141 -9.10 -16.70 -19.93
CA GLN A 141 -9.35 -15.65 -20.90
C GLN A 141 -10.85 -15.39 -20.98
N LYS A 142 -11.27 -14.12 -20.89
CA LYS A 142 -12.68 -13.71 -21.02
C LYS A 142 -12.81 -12.57 -22.01
N GLY A 143 -13.82 -12.62 -22.86
CA GLY A 143 -14.09 -11.56 -23.84
C GLY A 143 -13.19 -11.59 -25.08
N PHE A 144 -12.39 -12.63 -25.30
CA PHE A 144 -11.57 -12.78 -26.50
C PHE A 144 -12.42 -13.09 -27.75
N ASP A 145 -13.49 -13.85 -27.57
CA ASP A 145 -14.37 -14.28 -28.67
C ASP A 145 -15.59 -13.37 -28.88
N ASP A 146 -15.74 -12.32 -28.05
CA ASP A 146 -16.89 -11.42 -28.09
C ASP A 146 -16.44 -10.00 -28.50
N PRO A 147 -16.68 -9.56 -29.76
CA PRO A 147 -16.24 -8.25 -30.23
C PRO A 147 -16.94 -7.08 -29.52
N LYS A 148 -17.91 -7.35 -28.63
CA LYS A 148 -18.59 -6.36 -27.79
C LYS A 148 -18.05 -6.33 -26.35
N LYS A 149 -16.95 -7.02 -26.06
CA LYS A 149 -16.30 -7.02 -24.75
C LYS A 149 -14.81 -6.73 -24.90
N ASP A 150 -14.27 -5.99 -23.94
CA ASP A 150 -12.83 -5.86 -23.83
C ASP A 150 -12.24 -7.18 -23.31
N PRO A 151 -11.21 -7.72 -23.97
CA PRO A 151 -10.47 -8.91 -23.53
C PRO A 151 -9.89 -8.74 -22.13
N MET A 152 -10.01 -9.77 -21.31
CA MET A 152 -9.53 -9.81 -19.94
C MET A 152 -8.79 -11.12 -19.68
N VAL A 153 -7.66 -11.05 -18.97
CA VAL A 153 -6.89 -12.21 -18.53
C VAL A 153 -6.94 -12.29 -17.02
N PHE A 154 -7.50 -13.36 -16.48
CA PHE A 154 -7.47 -13.65 -15.05
C PHE A 154 -6.30 -14.59 -14.79
N VAL A 155 -5.37 -14.16 -13.94
CA VAL A 155 -4.22 -14.96 -13.51
C VAL A 155 -4.46 -15.33 -12.05
N ASN A 156 -4.70 -16.62 -11.81
CA ASN A 156 -4.76 -17.19 -10.47
C ASN A 156 -3.36 -17.64 -10.08
N GLN A 157 -2.76 -16.93 -9.15
CA GLN A 157 -1.46 -17.24 -8.57
C GLN A 157 -1.66 -18.14 -7.36
N ARG A 158 -0.84 -19.19 -7.23
CA ARG A 158 -0.80 -20.06 -6.05
C ARG A 158 0.40 -19.64 -5.20
N ILE A 159 0.18 -19.52 -3.90
CA ILE A 159 1.18 -19.10 -2.92
C ILE A 159 1.08 -20.06 -1.75
N ASP A 160 2.08 -20.92 -1.60
CA ASP A 160 2.17 -21.86 -0.49
C ASP A 160 3.22 -21.40 0.51
N ILE A 161 2.81 -21.11 1.73
CA ILE A 161 3.70 -20.68 2.82
C ILE A 161 3.93 -21.86 3.75
N THR A 162 5.18 -22.30 3.80
CA THR A 162 5.61 -23.49 4.54
C THR A 162 6.59 -23.08 5.64
N MET A 163 6.26 -23.41 6.88
CA MET A 163 7.17 -23.25 8.02
C MET A 163 8.46 -24.05 7.81
N GLU A 164 9.60 -23.50 8.23
CA GLU A 164 10.89 -24.19 8.13
C GLU A 164 10.83 -25.57 8.82
N GLY A 165 11.28 -26.61 8.13
CA GLY A 165 11.26 -28.00 8.62
C GLY A 165 9.90 -28.71 8.49
N LYS A 166 8.87 -28.08 7.90
CA LYS A 166 7.58 -28.73 7.63
C LYS A 166 7.48 -29.18 6.16
N ALA A 167 6.80 -30.30 5.94
CA ALA A 167 6.61 -30.87 4.59
C ALA A 167 5.36 -30.35 3.88
N ARG A 168 4.33 -29.92 4.64
CA ARG A 168 3.06 -29.41 4.10
C ARG A 168 2.97 -27.90 4.35
N PRO A 169 2.35 -27.13 3.44
CA PRO A 169 2.09 -25.70 3.66
C PRO A 169 1.26 -25.47 4.91
N SER A 170 1.61 -24.43 5.66
CA SER A 170 0.81 -23.90 6.78
C SER A 170 -0.36 -23.06 6.28
N VAL A 171 -0.13 -22.35 5.18
CA VAL A 171 -1.13 -21.55 4.47
C VAL A 171 -0.97 -21.78 2.97
N SER A 172 -2.10 -22.01 2.29
CA SER A 172 -2.17 -21.99 0.83
C SER A 172 -3.13 -20.88 0.40
N GLU A 173 -2.64 -19.97 -0.43
CA GLU A 173 -3.40 -18.85 -0.98
C GLU A 173 -3.49 -18.97 -2.51
N GLU A 174 -4.71 -18.86 -3.03
CA GLU A 174 -5.00 -18.60 -4.42
C GLU A 174 -5.35 -17.11 -4.56
N ARG A 175 -4.55 -16.37 -5.31
CA ARG A 175 -4.72 -14.94 -5.53
C ARG A 175 -5.11 -14.67 -6.98
N THR A 176 -6.26 -14.05 -7.18
CA THR A 176 -6.75 -13.74 -8.53
C THR A 176 -6.46 -12.29 -8.86
N HIS A 177 -5.56 -12.08 -9.82
CA HIS A 177 -5.40 -10.81 -10.51
C HIS A 177 -6.14 -10.84 -11.83
N VAL A 178 -6.69 -9.70 -12.23
CA VAL A 178 -7.23 -9.51 -13.56
C VAL A 178 -6.43 -8.45 -14.28
N TYR A 179 -6.09 -8.74 -15.52
CA TYR A 179 -5.35 -7.86 -16.40
C TYR A 179 -6.21 -7.49 -17.59
N ILE A 180 -6.25 -6.21 -17.90
CA ILE A 180 -6.98 -5.66 -19.05
C ILE A 180 -6.05 -4.78 -19.86
N SER A 181 -6.44 -4.51 -21.11
CA SER A 181 -5.69 -3.58 -21.95
C SER A 181 -5.68 -2.16 -21.36
N ASN A 182 -4.56 -1.44 -21.46
CA ASN A 182 -4.51 -0.02 -21.16
C ASN A 182 -5.47 0.82 -22.04
N THR A 183 -5.86 0.29 -23.20
CA THR A 183 -6.87 0.91 -24.08
C THR A 183 -8.32 0.56 -23.71
N ALA A 184 -8.53 -0.38 -22.77
CA ALA A 184 -9.86 -0.81 -22.38
C ALA A 184 -10.64 0.33 -21.70
N GLN A 185 -11.93 0.40 -22.00
CA GLN A 185 -12.78 1.46 -21.48
C GLN A 185 -13.02 1.29 -19.97
N ILE A 186 -12.79 2.36 -19.21
CA ILE A 186 -13.01 2.39 -17.77
C ILE A 186 -14.50 2.51 -17.49
N LYS A 187 -15.11 1.49 -16.88
CA LYS A 187 -16.49 1.58 -16.40
C LYS A 187 -16.53 2.51 -15.19
N LYS A 188 -16.99 3.76 -15.41
CA LYS A 188 -17.10 4.80 -14.36
C LYS A 188 -18.19 4.54 -13.32
N VAL A 189 -19.10 3.61 -13.58
CA VAL A 189 -20.25 3.34 -12.71
C VAL A 189 -19.97 2.09 -11.86
N PRO A 190 -20.09 2.17 -10.52
CA PRO A 190 -20.04 1.01 -9.65
C PRO A 190 -21.03 -0.06 -10.11
N ARG A 191 -20.63 -1.32 -10.04
CA ARG A 191 -21.53 -2.44 -10.35
C ARG A 191 -22.49 -2.62 -9.20
N GLU A 192 -23.77 -2.75 -9.52
CA GLU A 192 -24.76 -3.22 -8.55
C GLU A 192 -24.37 -4.62 -8.07
N VAL A 193 -24.26 -4.77 -6.74
CA VAL A 193 -23.97 -6.04 -6.11
C VAL A 193 -25.29 -6.60 -5.61
N LYS A 194 -25.76 -7.66 -6.25
CA LYS A 194 -26.88 -8.47 -5.76
C LYS A 194 -26.41 -9.25 -4.54
N ASP A 195 -27.34 -9.60 -3.65
CA ASP A 195 -27.10 -10.47 -2.48
C ASP A 195 -26.33 -9.83 -1.31
N ILE A 196 -26.50 -8.52 -1.09
CA ILE A 196 -26.08 -7.88 0.16
C ILE A 196 -27.05 -8.31 1.28
N PRO A 197 -26.58 -8.85 2.41
CA PRO A 197 -27.44 -9.22 3.53
C PRO A 197 -28.29 -8.04 4.02
N ALA A 198 -29.58 -8.28 4.30
CA ALA A 198 -30.51 -7.25 4.76
C ALA A 198 -30.26 -6.83 6.22
N SER A 199 -29.68 -7.72 7.02
CA SER A 199 -29.29 -7.52 8.42
C SER A 199 -27.81 -7.84 8.61
N SER A 200 -27.27 -7.48 9.77
CA SER A 200 -25.87 -7.68 10.15
C SER A 200 -25.84 -8.17 11.60
N ASP A 201 -25.21 -9.30 11.88
CA ASP A 201 -25.04 -9.80 13.25
C ASP A 201 -23.95 -9.01 13.98
N PHE A 202 -22.92 -8.61 13.25
CA PHE A 202 -21.87 -7.71 13.71
C PHE A 202 -21.39 -6.81 12.58
N CYS A 203 -20.83 -5.66 12.92
CA CYS A 203 -20.26 -4.75 11.93
C CYS A 203 -19.06 -3.97 12.47
N PHE A 204 -18.17 -3.59 11.57
CA PHE A 204 -16.99 -2.79 11.88
C PHE A 204 -16.82 -1.65 10.86
N GLN A 205 -16.88 -0.41 11.33
CA GLN A 205 -16.68 0.77 10.51
C GLN A 205 -15.28 1.35 10.67
N TYR A 206 -14.64 1.65 9.55
CA TYR A 206 -13.33 2.29 9.48
C TYR A 206 -13.23 3.26 8.30
N LYS A 207 -12.27 4.17 8.36
CA LYS A 207 -12.00 5.15 7.30
C LYS A 207 -10.52 5.06 6.90
N PRO A 208 -10.18 4.31 5.83
CA PRO A 208 -8.82 4.29 5.30
C PRO A 208 -8.34 5.69 5.00
N SER A 209 -7.17 6.07 5.53
CA SER A 209 -6.56 7.37 5.26
C SER A 209 -5.39 7.22 4.29
N LEU A 210 -4.85 8.34 3.79
CA LEU A 210 -3.60 8.32 3.02
C LEU A 210 -2.43 7.74 3.84
N ALA A 211 -2.40 7.99 5.15
CA ALA A 211 -1.39 7.40 6.04
C ALA A 211 -1.57 5.87 6.15
N THR A 212 -2.82 5.39 6.19
CA THR A 212 -3.12 3.94 6.15
C THR A 212 -2.60 3.31 4.85
N LEU A 213 -2.87 3.95 3.70
CA LEU A 213 -2.41 3.43 2.41
C LEU A 213 -0.88 3.42 2.29
N PHE A 214 -0.22 4.49 2.75
CA PHE A 214 1.24 4.57 2.76
C PHE A 214 1.86 3.46 3.61
N ARG A 215 1.41 3.31 4.88
CA ARG A 215 1.92 2.27 5.79
C ARG A 215 1.71 0.88 5.23
N PHE A 216 0.52 0.59 4.70
CA PHE A 216 0.22 -0.71 4.13
C PHE A 216 1.00 -1.00 2.85
N SER A 217 1.22 0.01 2.00
CA SER A 217 2.08 -0.11 0.81
C SER A 217 3.52 -0.46 1.18
N ALA A 218 4.06 0.17 2.23
CA ALA A 218 5.40 -0.14 2.74
C ALA A 218 5.48 -1.57 3.30
N LEU A 219 4.48 -2.00 4.07
CA LEU A 219 4.40 -3.38 4.60
C LEU A 219 4.39 -4.42 3.47
N MET A 220 3.61 -4.16 2.43
CA MET A 220 3.46 -5.00 1.24
C MET A 220 4.61 -4.88 0.23
N PHE A 221 5.55 -3.96 0.43
CA PHE A 221 6.52 -3.57 -0.59
C PHE A 221 5.87 -3.31 -1.96
N ASN A 222 4.70 -2.64 -1.95
CA ASN A 222 3.85 -2.47 -3.12
C ASN A 222 3.80 -0.99 -3.52
N ALA A 223 4.45 -0.66 -4.64
CA ALA A 223 4.54 0.69 -5.17
C ALA A 223 3.45 1.04 -6.21
N HIS A 224 2.36 0.26 -6.26
CA HIS A 224 1.32 0.47 -7.27
C HIS A 224 0.68 1.87 -7.16
N SER A 225 0.76 2.62 -8.24
CA SER A 225 0.46 4.05 -8.32
C SER A 225 -0.97 4.40 -7.92
N ILE A 226 -1.93 3.48 -8.09
CA ILE A 226 -3.34 3.72 -7.70
C ILE A 226 -3.53 3.94 -6.19
N HIS A 227 -2.54 3.57 -5.37
CA HIS A 227 -2.56 3.74 -3.92
C HIS A 227 -1.81 5.00 -3.46
N LEU A 228 -0.96 5.56 -4.32
CA LEU A 228 0.05 6.56 -3.97
C LEU A 228 -0.18 7.88 -4.71
N ASP A 229 -0.31 7.80 -6.04
CA ASP A 229 -0.37 8.95 -6.93
C ASP A 229 -1.81 9.29 -7.31
N LEU A 230 -2.24 10.51 -6.95
CA LEU A 230 -3.57 11.02 -7.27
C LEU A 230 -3.75 11.28 -8.78
N GLY A 231 -2.74 11.87 -9.42
CA GLY A 231 -2.77 12.21 -10.84
C GLY A 231 -2.86 10.95 -11.69
N PHE A 232 -2.04 9.94 -11.41
CA PHE A 232 -2.15 8.62 -12.06
C PHE A 232 -3.55 8.03 -11.88
N THR A 233 -4.06 8.02 -10.64
CA THR A 233 -5.37 7.45 -10.33
C THR A 233 -6.53 8.15 -11.06
N GLN A 234 -6.47 9.47 -11.19
CA GLN A 234 -7.51 10.27 -11.84
C GLN A 234 -7.38 10.29 -13.36
N GLU A 235 -6.18 10.51 -13.87
CA GLU A 235 -5.94 10.79 -15.28
C GLU A 235 -5.75 9.51 -16.10
N LYS A 236 -5.04 8.51 -15.56
CA LYS A 236 -4.80 7.23 -16.24
C LYS A 236 -5.89 6.21 -15.92
N GLU A 237 -6.30 6.15 -14.66
CA GLU A 237 -7.20 5.10 -14.17
C GLU A 237 -8.66 5.53 -14.02
N GLY A 238 -8.94 6.84 -14.11
CA GLY A 238 -10.30 7.38 -14.15
C GLY A 238 -11.09 7.32 -12.84
N TYR A 239 -10.43 7.02 -11.72
CA TYR A 239 -11.05 7.03 -10.39
C TYR A 239 -10.99 8.42 -9.78
N PRO A 240 -11.98 8.84 -8.97
CA PRO A 240 -12.00 10.19 -8.41
C PRO A 240 -10.86 10.43 -7.41
N GLU A 241 -10.29 9.37 -6.86
CA GLU A 241 -9.38 9.41 -5.72
C GLU A 241 -8.68 8.03 -5.60
N ARG A 242 -7.51 7.99 -4.94
CA ARG A 242 -6.68 6.80 -4.67
C ARG A 242 -7.49 5.66 -4.07
N LEU A 243 -7.16 4.46 -4.49
CA LEU A 243 -7.88 3.25 -4.13
C LEU A 243 -7.24 2.55 -2.94
N VAL A 244 -8.07 1.90 -2.14
CA VAL A 244 -7.61 1.03 -1.05
C VAL A 244 -7.17 -0.31 -1.64
N HIS A 245 -6.12 -0.90 -1.10
CA HIS A 245 -5.62 -2.20 -1.55
C HIS A 245 -6.69 -3.29 -1.41
N GLY A 246 -6.82 -4.12 -2.44
CA GLY A 246 -7.56 -5.39 -2.36
C GLY A 246 -7.14 -6.25 -1.16
N PRO A 247 -5.83 -6.52 -0.94
CA PRO A 247 -5.37 -7.29 0.21
C PRO A 247 -5.66 -6.61 1.56
N LEU A 248 -5.61 -5.28 1.65
CA LEU A 248 -6.02 -4.57 2.89
C LEU A 248 -7.51 -4.80 3.18
N THR A 249 -8.35 -4.75 2.14
CA THR A 249 -9.79 -5.01 2.30
C THR A 249 -10.03 -6.47 2.72
N ALA A 250 -9.34 -7.43 2.11
CA ALA A 250 -9.40 -8.85 2.47
C ALA A 250 -8.95 -9.09 3.91
N LEU A 251 -7.84 -8.47 4.31
CA LEU A 251 -7.33 -8.51 5.67
C LEU A 251 -8.33 -7.90 6.67
N MET A 252 -8.94 -6.75 6.34
CA MET A 252 -9.94 -6.13 7.21
C MET A 252 -11.21 -6.98 7.37
N LEU A 253 -11.60 -7.77 6.36
CA LEU A 253 -12.70 -8.75 6.48
C LEU A 253 -12.36 -9.82 7.52
N LEU A 254 -11.15 -10.39 7.44
CA LEU A 254 -10.64 -11.38 8.39
C LEU A 254 -10.50 -10.80 9.81
N GLU A 255 -9.88 -9.63 9.92
CA GLU A 255 -9.73 -8.89 11.17
C GLU A 255 -11.08 -8.62 11.83
N THR A 256 -12.09 -8.21 11.05
CA THR A 256 -13.44 -7.95 11.58
C THR A 256 -14.08 -9.23 12.14
N ALA A 257 -13.95 -10.35 11.43
CA ALA A 257 -14.49 -11.63 11.89
C ALA A 257 -13.84 -12.07 13.22
N VAL A 258 -12.52 -11.98 13.32
CA VAL A 258 -11.76 -12.34 14.54
C VAL A 258 -12.02 -11.34 15.67
N PHE A 259 -12.11 -10.04 15.37
CA PHE A 259 -12.35 -9.00 16.36
C PHE A 259 -13.68 -9.21 17.11
N HIS A 260 -14.74 -9.59 16.39
CA HIS A 260 -16.03 -9.90 17.00
C HIS A 260 -16.12 -11.33 17.54
N ASN A 261 -15.25 -12.23 17.12
CA ASN A 261 -15.25 -13.64 17.51
C ASN A 261 -13.82 -14.10 17.85
N PRO A 262 -13.25 -13.72 19.01
CA PRO A 262 -11.83 -13.94 19.33
C PRO A 262 -11.37 -15.42 19.38
N GLY A 263 -12.33 -16.36 19.47
CA GLY A 263 -12.07 -17.81 19.45
C GLY A 263 -12.20 -18.47 18.07
N LEU A 264 -12.43 -17.69 17.00
CA LEU A 264 -12.67 -18.22 15.67
C LEU A 264 -11.45 -18.99 15.14
N GLN A 265 -11.67 -20.24 14.72
CA GLN A 265 -10.67 -21.03 13.99
C GLN A 265 -11.05 -21.15 12.53
N LEU A 266 -10.37 -20.39 11.67
CA LEU A 266 -10.67 -20.34 10.24
C LEU A 266 -9.92 -21.45 9.49
N LYS A 267 -10.68 -22.31 8.81
CA LYS A 267 -10.13 -23.28 7.86
C LYS A 267 -9.92 -22.69 6.47
N SER A 268 -10.86 -21.86 6.02
CA SER A 268 -10.80 -21.24 4.69
C SER A 268 -11.51 -19.90 4.64
N PHE A 269 -11.06 -19.05 3.73
CA PHE A 269 -11.66 -17.76 3.42
C PHE A 269 -11.65 -17.54 1.91
N GLU A 270 -12.81 -17.30 1.32
CA GLU A 270 -12.94 -16.98 -0.11
C GLU A 270 -13.61 -15.62 -0.26
N TYR A 271 -13.06 -14.79 -1.14
CA TYR A 271 -13.54 -13.42 -1.33
C TYR A 271 -13.40 -12.95 -2.77
N ARG A 272 -14.21 -11.94 -3.11
CA ARG A 272 -14.19 -11.32 -4.44
C ARG A 272 -14.32 -9.82 -4.33
N ALA A 273 -13.40 -9.10 -4.96
CA ALA A 273 -13.49 -7.66 -5.13
C ALA A 273 -14.53 -7.34 -6.22
N ARG A 274 -15.59 -6.65 -5.84
CA ARG A 274 -16.69 -6.28 -6.75
C ARG A 274 -16.61 -4.83 -7.22
N ASN A 275 -16.30 -3.93 -6.29
CA ASN A 275 -16.12 -2.51 -6.51
C ASN A 275 -14.89 -2.02 -5.73
N PRO A 276 -14.16 -1.03 -6.25
CA PRO A 276 -13.02 -0.46 -5.54
C PRO A 276 -13.47 0.37 -4.33
N ILE A 277 -12.70 0.32 -3.25
CA ILE A 277 -12.87 1.20 -2.10
C ILE A 277 -11.97 2.42 -2.30
N ILE A 278 -12.49 3.60 -2.02
CA ILE A 278 -11.81 4.89 -2.20
C ILE A 278 -11.34 5.41 -0.85
N VAL A 279 -10.10 5.93 -0.79
CA VAL A 279 -9.52 6.48 0.44
C VAL A 279 -10.32 7.67 0.99
N ASN A 280 -10.20 7.93 2.30
CA ASN A 280 -10.88 8.97 3.06
C ASN A 280 -12.42 8.86 3.08
N ARG A 281 -12.98 7.72 2.68
CA ARG A 281 -14.41 7.44 2.80
C ARG A 281 -14.64 6.33 3.83
N ALA A 282 -15.65 6.52 4.67
CA ALA A 282 -16.05 5.49 5.61
C ALA A 282 -16.44 4.22 4.84
N SER A 283 -15.99 3.08 5.34
CA SER A 283 -16.33 1.75 4.87
C SER A 283 -16.79 0.93 6.06
N THR A 284 -17.87 0.19 5.90
CA THR A 284 -18.43 -0.66 6.94
C THR A 284 -18.38 -2.10 6.48
N ILE A 285 -17.76 -2.95 7.30
CA ILE A 285 -17.78 -4.39 7.11
C ILE A 285 -18.95 -4.94 7.91
N HIS A 286 -19.78 -5.74 7.26
CA HIS A 286 -20.91 -6.43 7.84
C HIS A 286 -20.64 -7.93 7.84
N GLY A 287 -20.91 -8.58 8.96
CA GLY A 287 -20.86 -10.04 9.10
C GLY A 287 -22.21 -10.61 9.47
N VAL A 288 -22.56 -11.72 8.83
CA VAL A 288 -23.77 -12.50 9.09
C VAL A 288 -23.39 -13.97 9.14
N TRP A 289 -23.79 -14.67 10.19
CA TRP A 289 -23.66 -16.13 10.27
C TRP A 289 -24.71 -16.76 9.37
N ASN A 290 -24.28 -17.62 8.42
CA ASN A 290 -25.26 -18.42 7.66
C ASN A 290 -25.70 -19.64 8.49
N ASP A 291 -24.80 -20.15 9.33
CA ASP A 291 -24.96 -21.29 10.22
C ASP A 291 -23.89 -21.21 11.33
N ASN A 292 -23.74 -22.25 12.17
CA ASN A 292 -22.77 -22.27 13.27
C ASN A 292 -21.30 -22.39 12.83
N THR A 293 -21.02 -22.50 11.52
CA THR A 293 -19.70 -22.81 10.96
C THR A 293 -19.25 -21.85 9.86
N SER A 294 -20.16 -21.05 9.29
CA SER A 294 -19.86 -20.17 8.17
C SER A 294 -20.36 -18.74 8.38
N ILE A 295 -19.47 -17.79 8.12
CA ILE A 295 -19.74 -16.35 8.19
C ILE A 295 -19.70 -15.79 6.77
N ARG A 296 -20.75 -15.07 6.38
CA ARG A 296 -20.76 -14.22 5.21
C ARG A 296 -20.32 -12.81 5.58
N LEU A 297 -19.30 -12.32 4.91
CA LEU A 297 -18.77 -10.97 5.12
C LEU A 297 -18.97 -10.12 3.86
N CYS A 298 -19.32 -8.85 4.05
CA CYS A 298 -19.31 -7.87 2.96
C CYS A 298 -18.78 -6.53 3.44
N CYS A 299 -17.96 -5.87 2.61
CA CYS A 299 -17.51 -4.51 2.86
C CYS A 299 -18.32 -3.57 1.97
N LEU A 300 -19.11 -2.71 2.60
CA LEU A 300 -19.92 -1.70 1.95
C LEU A 300 -19.26 -0.35 2.16
N ARG A 301 -19.37 0.51 1.15
CA ARG A 301 -19.10 1.92 1.35
C ARG A 301 -20.10 2.42 2.40
N GLY A 302 -19.62 3.07 3.45
CA GLY A 302 -20.50 3.71 4.42
C GLY A 302 -21.39 4.75 3.71
N PRO A 303 -22.50 5.18 4.33
CA PRO A 303 -23.28 6.30 3.83
C PRO A 303 -22.34 7.51 3.76
N GLY A 304 -21.80 7.76 2.56
CA GLY A 304 -21.00 8.92 2.28
C GLY A 304 -21.97 10.02 1.93
N GLU A 305 -21.74 11.20 2.50
CA GLU A 305 -22.18 12.47 1.92
C GLU A 305 -22.15 12.32 0.40
N GLU A 306 -23.35 12.46 -0.20
CA GLU A 306 -23.48 12.54 -1.63
C GLU A 306 -22.40 13.50 -2.10
N THR A 307 -21.48 13.01 -2.91
CA THR A 307 -20.63 13.91 -3.68
C THR A 307 -21.61 14.80 -4.42
N GLU A 308 -21.71 16.07 -4.00
CA GLU A 308 -22.52 17.08 -4.65
C GLU A 308 -22.38 16.84 -6.15
N GLY A 309 -23.50 16.46 -6.76
CA GLY A 309 -23.53 16.13 -8.16
C GLY A 309 -22.83 17.24 -8.92
N ALA A 310 -22.01 16.84 -9.90
CA ALA A 310 -21.38 17.73 -10.85
C ALA A 310 -22.36 18.82 -11.30
N LYS A 311 -22.34 19.96 -10.61
CA LYS A 311 -23.01 21.18 -11.07
C LYS A 311 -22.17 21.61 -12.24
N LYS A 312 -22.69 21.33 -13.44
CA LYS A 312 -22.29 21.97 -14.68
C LYS A 312 -22.23 23.47 -14.42
N THR A 313 -21.04 24.00 -14.20
CA THR A 313 -20.76 25.41 -14.39
C THR A 313 -20.78 25.63 -15.89
N THR A 314 -21.93 26.10 -16.36
CA THR A 314 -22.12 26.68 -17.68
C THR A 314 -21.12 27.82 -17.84
N SER A 315 -20.13 27.61 -18.70
CA SER A 315 -19.22 28.65 -19.18
C SER A 315 -20.01 29.60 -20.08
N THR A 316 -20.45 30.73 -19.55
CA THR A 316 -20.88 31.86 -20.36
C THR A 316 -19.66 32.70 -20.65
N SER A 317 -19.30 32.73 -21.93
CA SER A 317 -18.29 33.60 -22.52
C SER A 317 -18.66 35.07 -22.35
N GLN A 318 -17.78 35.85 -21.75
CA GLN A 318 -17.78 37.31 -21.90
C GLN A 318 -16.45 37.75 -22.51
N THR A 319 -16.61 38.43 -23.63
CA THR A 319 -15.62 39.03 -24.52
C THR A 319 -14.86 40.16 -23.84
N ALA A 320 -13.56 40.24 -24.13
CA ALA A 320 -12.64 41.25 -23.66
C ALA A 320 -12.95 42.64 -24.22
N ALA A 321 -12.85 43.66 -23.38
CA ALA A 321 -12.70 45.06 -23.76
C ALA A 321 -11.48 45.66 -23.03
N THR A 322 -10.72 46.45 -23.78
CA THR A 322 -9.42 47.10 -23.49
C THR A 322 -9.43 48.03 -22.26
N PRO A 323 -8.29 48.19 -21.54
CA PRO A 323 -8.21 49.11 -20.41
C PRO A 323 -7.73 50.51 -20.83
N ALA A 324 -8.34 51.54 -20.24
CA ALA A 324 -7.81 52.90 -20.22
C ALA A 324 -7.46 53.30 -18.78
N ASP A 325 -6.22 53.78 -18.67
CA ASP A 325 -5.52 54.64 -17.70
C ASP A 325 -6.10 54.95 -16.30
N GLY A 326 -5.19 55.05 -15.31
CA GLY A 326 -5.42 55.83 -14.08
C GLY A 326 -5.19 55.15 -12.73
N GLU A 327 -4.05 55.50 -12.12
CA GLU A 327 -3.79 55.60 -10.67
C GLU A 327 -3.30 54.41 -9.84
N LYS A 328 -2.07 54.61 -9.32
CA LYS A 328 -1.26 53.75 -8.46
C LYS A 328 -1.84 53.66 -7.04
N LYS A 329 -2.25 52.46 -6.61
CA LYS A 329 -2.28 52.07 -5.19
C LYS A 329 -1.20 51.02 -4.89
N LYS A 330 -0.19 51.40 -4.08
CA LYS A 330 0.86 50.50 -3.56
C LYS A 330 0.21 49.34 -2.78
N ARG A 331 0.12 48.17 -3.41
CA ARG A 331 -0.39 46.94 -2.81
C ARG A 331 0.68 46.36 -1.87
N ARG A 332 0.48 46.51 -0.55
CA ARG A 332 1.38 45.96 0.47
C ARG A 332 1.32 44.42 0.40
N LYS A 333 2.39 43.76 -0.07
CA LYS A 333 2.48 42.29 -0.10
C LYS A 333 2.38 41.75 1.33
N LEU A 334 1.37 40.91 1.59
CA LEU A 334 1.32 40.08 2.80
C LEU A 334 2.49 39.08 2.73
N ARG A 335 3.41 39.16 3.69
CA ARG A 335 4.59 38.29 3.75
C ARG A 335 4.11 36.88 4.15
N LYS A 336 4.08 35.94 3.20
CA LYS A 336 3.85 34.52 3.51
C LYS A 336 5.05 34.02 4.32
N GLU A 337 4.83 33.67 5.58
CA GLU A 337 5.81 32.91 6.35
C GLU A 337 5.83 31.48 5.80
N THR A 338 6.96 31.05 5.26
CA THR A 338 7.19 29.65 4.85
C THR A 338 7.84 28.90 6.01
N TYR A 339 7.69 27.57 6.05
CA TYR A 339 8.34 26.70 7.04
C TYR A 339 9.86 26.94 7.14
N SER A 340 10.52 27.27 6.02
CA SER A 340 11.93 27.66 5.96
C SER A 340 12.28 28.86 6.84
N SER A 341 11.36 29.79 7.04
CA SER A 341 11.56 30.95 7.92
C SER A 341 11.60 30.58 9.41
N TYR A 342 10.87 29.54 9.81
CA TYR A 342 10.89 29.02 11.18
C TYR A 342 12.21 28.29 11.47
N ILE A 343 12.66 27.45 10.53
CA ILE A 343 13.96 26.76 10.65
C ILE A 343 15.11 27.77 10.77
N TYR A 344 15.13 28.81 9.93
CA TYR A 344 16.13 29.86 10.02
C TYR A 344 16.11 30.58 11.37
N LYS A 345 14.93 30.91 11.91
CA LYS A 345 14.80 31.58 13.22
C LYS A 345 15.39 30.71 14.34
N VAL A 346 15.11 29.41 14.34
CA VAL A 346 15.65 28.47 15.34
C VAL A 346 17.15 28.30 15.20
N LEU A 347 17.66 28.08 13.98
CA LEU A 347 19.10 27.90 13.75
C LEU A 347 19.92 29.14 14.15
N LYS A 348 19.39 30.34 13.92
CA LYS A 348 20.06 31.58 14.35
C LYS A 348 20.04 31.77 15.87
N GLN A 349 19.04 31.25 16.57
CA GLN A 349 18.99 31.27 18.04
C GLN A 349 20.01 30.31 18.65
N VAL A 350 20.17 29.11 18.06
CA VAL A 350 21.07 28.08 18.60
C VAL A 350 22.53 28.31 18.15
N HIS A 351 22.74 28.89 16.96
CA HIS A 351 24.07 29.13 16.38
C HIS A 351 24.17 30.54 15.77
N PRO A 352 24.33 31.59 16.59
CA PRO A 352 24.36 32.98 16.13
C PRO A 352 25.56 33.33 15.25
N ASP A 353 26.68 32.60 15.41
CA ASP A 353 27.96 32.90 14.74
C ASP A 353 28.15 32.17 13.41
N THR A 354 27.29 31.19 13.10
CA THR A 354 27.23 30.60 11.76
C THR A 354 26.50 31.54 10.83
N GLY A 355 27.18 32.11 9.83
CA GLY A 355 26.66 33.04 8.82
C GLY A 355 25.60 32.46 7.87
N ILE A 356 24.58 31.79 8.40
CA ILE A 356 23.50 31.16 7.65
C ILE A 356 22.57 32.25 7.13
N SER A 357 22.32 32.26 5.83
CA SER A 357 21.34 33.17 5.21
C SER A 357 20.02 32.45 4.94
N ASN A 358 18.90 33.17 5.02
CA ASN A 358 17.57 32.64 4.68
C ASN A 358 17.50 32.07 3.24
N LYS A 359 18.39 32.54 2.34
CA LYS A 359 18.47 32.09 0.95
C LYS A 359 19.18 30.75 0.80
N ALA A 360 20.10 30.40 1.71
CA ALA A 360 20.81 29.11 1.72
C ALA A 360 19.88 27.94 2.06
N MET A 361 18.85 28.16 2.90
CA MET A 361 17.87 27.12 3.25
C MET A 361 17.00 26.68 2.06
N ALA A 362 16.90 27.48 1.00
CA ALA A 362 16.16 27.14 -0.21
C ALA A 362 16.95 26.22 -1.17
N ILE A 363 18.26 26.05 -0.95
CA ILE A 363 19.15 25.23 -1.78
C ILE A 363 19.90 24.29 -0.83
N SER A 364 19.31 23.14 -0.53
CA SER A 364 19.92 22.11 0.31
C SER A 364 20.03 20.83 -0.49
N THR A 365 21.05 20.73 -1.34
CA THR A 365 21.67 19.43 -1.63
C THR A 365 22.74 19.21 -0.55
N PRO A 366 22.58 18.22 0.34
CA PRO A 366 23.61 17.97 1.35
C PRO A 366 24.87 17.42 0.67
N SER A 367 25.94 18.19 0.64
CA SER A 367 27.29 17.69 0.34
C SER A 367 27.94 17.23 1.65
N SER A 368 28.14 15.93 1.80
CA SER A 368 28.90 15.35 2.92
C SER A 368 30.16 14.68 2.38
N THR A 369 31.27 14.85 3.09
CA THR A 369 32.53 14.14 2.81
C THR A 369 32.63 12.97 3.77
N ILE A 370 32.71 11.75 3.26
CA ILE A 370 32.93 10.55 4.05
C ILE A 370 34.44 10.40 4.28
N SER A 371 34.89 10.51 5.52
CA SER A 371 36.24 10.06 5.89
C SER A 371 36.16 8.63 6.40
N SER A 372 36.87 7.70 5.76
CA SER A 372 37.00 6.33 6.23
C SER A 372 38.31 6.17 7.00
N SER A 373 38.26 5.51 8.15
CA SER A 373 39.43 5.12 8.95
C SER A 373 40.10 3.84 8.43
N ALA A 374 40.05 3.60 7.10
CA ALA A 374 40.76 2.50 6.49
C ALA A 374 42.25 2.87 6.38
N SER A 375 43.02 2.55 7.40
CA SER A 375 44.48 2.57 7.34
C SER A 375 44.94 1.68 6.19
N ARG A 376 45.39 2.27 5.09
CA ARG A 376 46.20 1.56 4.09
C ARG A 376 47.41 1.00 4.81
N LEU A 377 47.44 -0.32 5.00
CA LEU A 377 48.63 -1.06 5.41
C LEU A 377 49.74 -0.76 4.41
N LYS A 378 50.71 0.06 4.81
CA LYS A 378 52.01 0.17 4.13
C LYS A 378 52.97 -0.79 4.83
N HIS A 379 53.55 -1.70 4.04
CA HIS A 379 54.61 -2.61 4.48
C HIS A 379 55.80 -1.83 5.10
N PRO A 380 56.47 -2.40 6.12
CA PRO A 380 57.50 -1.69 6.86
C PRO A 380 58.85 -1.84 6.14
N ASN A 381 59.61 -0.75 6.07
CA ASN A 381 61.07 -0.85 6.10
C ASN A 381 61.68 0.41 6.74
N SER A 382 62.62 0.15 7.64
CA SER A 382 63.62 1.03 8.27
C SER A 382 63.16 2.18 9.19
N LEU A 383 63.33 1.94 10.49
CA LEU A 383 63.79 2.91 11.51
C LEU A 383 65.22 3.43 11.14
N PRO A 384 65.76 4.55 11.69
CA PRO A 384 65.63 4.93 13.10
C PRO A 384 65.62 6.42 13.49
N SER A 385 65.30 6.62 14.78
CA SER A 385 65.86 7.62 15.71
C SER A 385 65.48 9.10 15.55
N ARG A 386 64.70 9.61 16.50
CA ARG A 386 65.19 10.63 17.44
C ARG A 386 64.31 10.75 18.70
N ARG A 387 65.00 10.90 19.83
CA ARG A 387 64.51 11.02 21.22
C ARG A 387 63.98 12.42 21.55
N ASN A 388 63.28 12.45 22.69
CA ASN A 388 62.99 13.54 23.64
C ASN A 388 61.60 14.18 23.49
N LYS A 389 60.80 14.45 24.53
CA LYS A 389 60.70 14.07 25.96
C LYS A 389 59.30 14.57 26.42
N PRO A 390 58.77 14.15 27.58
CA PRO A 390 57.35 14.24 27.96
C PRO A 390 57.02 15.44 28.88
N PHE A 391 55.78 15.91 28.89
CA PHE A 391 55.14 16.68 29.99
C PHE A 391 53.63 16.37 29.95
N HIS A 392 53.08 15.61 30.91
CA HIS A 392 52.62 15.95 32.28
C HIS A 392 51.15 16.42 32.36
N GLY A 393 50.32 15.51 32.90
CA GLY A 393 49.46 15.75 34.07
C GLY A 393 48.41 16.87 34.02
N GLY A 394 47.13 16.50 33.89
CA GLY A 394 45.99 17.36 34.18
C GLY A 394 44.80 16.52 34.67
N LYS A 395 44.36 16.79 35.90
CA LYS A 395 43.49 16.00 36.77
C LYS A 395 42.06 15.74 36.26
N SER A 396 41.54 14.62 36.76
CA SER A 396 40.17 14.11 36.77
C SER A 396 39.10 15.08 37.26
N ARG A 397 37.86 14.88 36.78
CA ARG A 397 36.64 14.87 37.62
C ARG A 397 35.53 14.05 36.93
N GLN A 398 35.27 12.87 37.48
CA GLN A 398 34.04 12.10 37.31
C GLN A 398 32.89 12.88 37.94
N ILE A 399 31.77 13.00 37.23
CA ILE A 399 30.49 13.41 37.79
C ILE A 399 29.61 12.16 37.86
N VAL A 400 29.32 11.76 39.10
CA VAL A 400 28.36 10.72 39.48
C VAL A 400 26.97 11.35 39.46
N LEU A 401 26.01 10.72 38.79
CA LEU A 401 24.59 11.07 38.86
C LEU A 401 23.90 10.15 39.90
N PRO A 402 23.01 10.67 40.75
CA PRO A 402 22.36 9.88 41.79
C PRO A 402 21.12 9.13 41.28
N SER A 403 20.99 7.89 41.75
CA SER A 403 19.85 6.99 41.60
C SER A 403 18.67 7.43 42.47
N PHE A 404 17.44 7.33 41.95
CA PHE A 404 16.20 7.43 42.74
C PHE A 404 15.41 6.12 42.69
N PRO A 405 14.70 5.75 43.78
CA PRO A 405 14.22 4.40 44.04
C PRO A 405 12.88 4.04 43.40
N LEU A 406 12.70 2.73 43.24
CA LEU A 406 11.50 1.99 42.84
C LEU A 406 10.38 2.16 43.86
N ALA A 407 9.14 2.30 43.36
CA ALA A 407 7.92 2.14 44.13
C ALA A 407 7.14 0.94 43.57
N GLU A 408 6.90 -0.03 44.44
CA GLU A 408 6.02 -1.18 44.28
C GLU A 408 4.54 -0.74 44.39
N SER A 409 3.66 -1.42 43.66
CA SER A 409 2.26 -1.56 44.08
C SER A 409 1.71 -2.89 43.56
N GLU A 410 1.43 -3.79 44.48
CA GLU A 410 0.58 -4.97 44.30
C GLU A 410 -0.87 -4.56 44.02
N ALA A 411 -1.57 -5.37 43.21
CA ALA A 411 -3.01 -5.56 43.34
C ALA A 411 -3.40 -6.95 42.82
N THR A 412 -3.91 -7.74 43.76
CA THR A 412 -4.54 -9.05 43.58
C THR A 412 -6.04 -8.84 43.40
N PHE A 413 -6.60 -9.25 42.26
CA PHE A 413 -7.71 -10.20 42.08
C PHE A 413 -8.03 -10.32 40.58
#